data_AF-A0A556U773-F1
#
_entry.id   AF-A0A556U773-F1
#
_cell.length_a   1.000
_cell.length_b   1.000
_cell.length_c   1.000
_cell.angle_alpha   90.00
_cell.angle_beta   90.00
_cell.angle_gamma   90.00
#
_symmetry.space_group_name_H-M   'P 1'
#
loop_
_entity.id
_entity.type
_entity.pdbx_description
1 polymer ?
#
loop_
_entity_poly.entity_id
_entity_poly.type
_entity_poly.pdbx_seq_one_letter_code
_entity_poly.pdbx_strand_id
1 'polypeptide(L)'
;MFVNVVAPLLAVLLAVASGGLLGGLKDVDLNRDDVQNALQFAVAQHNKASNDVYVSQVAKVISAQTQSQQCQLKVWSQPWTNTIKVVKNTCL
;
A
#
# COMPACT_ATOMS: atom_id res chain seq x y z
N MET A 1 12.43 -27.33 34.44
CA MET A 1 12.65 -27.78 33.04
C MET A 1 11.66 -27.12 32.07
N PHE A 2 10.36 -27.06 32.40
CA PHE A 2 9.33 -26.42 31.55
C PHE A 2 9.60 -24.94 31.23
N VAL A 3 10.00 -24.12 32.20
CA VAL A 3 10.18 -22.66 32.00
C VAL A 3 11.30 -22.34 30.99
N ASN A 4 12.37 -23.14 30.99
CA ASN A 4 13.53 -22.95 30.11
C ASN A 4 13.25 -23.28 28.64
N VAL A 5 12.14 -23.96 28.34
CA VAL A 5 11.70 -24.28 26.97
C VAL A 5 10.53 -23.41 26.56
N VAL A 6 9.60 -23.13 27.48
CA VAL A 6 8.41 -22.31 27.22
C VAL A 6 8.78 -20.85 26.97
N ALA A 7 9.71 -20.29 27.75
CA ALA A 7 10.13 -18.89 27.59
C ALA A 7 10.77 -18.58 26.20
N PRO A 8 11.75 -19.36 25.70
CA PRO A 8 12.30 -19.10 24.37
C PRO A 8 11.30 -19.39 23.26
N LEU A 9 10.44 -20.42 23.39
CA LEU A 9 9.40 -20.71 22.39
C LEU A 9 8.38 -19.57 22.27
N LEU A 10 7.94 -19.02 23.41
CA LEU A 10 7.04 -17.88 23.46
C LEU A 10 7.68 -16.61 22.86
N ALA A 11 8.96 -16.37 23.15
CA ALA A 11 9.71 -15.25 22.58
C ALA A 11 9.81 -15.33 21.05
N VAL A 12 10.03 -16.53 20.50
CA VAL A 12 10.05 -16.75 19.04
C VAL A 12 8.67 -16.49 18.43
N LEU A 13 7.59 -16.96 19.04
CA LEU A 13 6.21 -16.72 18.56
C LEU A 13 5.84 -15.23 18.56
N LEU A 14 6.20 -14.50 19.63
CA LEU A 14 5.97 -13.06 19.73
C LEU A 14 6.74 -12.27 18.65
N ALA A 15 7.98 -12.66 18.34
CA ALA A 15 8.79 -12.01 17.31
C ALA A 15 8.24 -12.20 15.88
N VAL A 16 7.65 -13.37 15.59
CA VAL A 16 7.01 -13.64 14.28
C VAL A 16 5.70 -12.86 14.12
N ALA A 17 4.94 -12.66 15.20
CA ALA A 17 3.67 -11.94 15.18
C ALA A 17 3.82 -10.42 14.96
N SER A 18 5.00 -9.84 15.22
CA SER A 18 5.24 -8.39 15.09
C SER A 18 5.47 -7.88 13.65
N GLY A 19 5.41 -8.74 12.63
CA GLY A 19 5.43 -8.31 11.24
C GLY A 19 4.07 -7.77 10.80
N GLY A 20 3.91 -6.45 10.70
CA GLY A 20 2.67 -5.85 10.17
C GLY A 20 2.43 -6.27 8.72
N LEU A 21 1.22 -6.77 8.41
CA LEU A 21 0.77 -6.94 7.02
C LEU A 21 0.58 -5.55 6.40
N LEU A 22 1.53 -5.14 5.56
CA LEU A 22 1.37 -4.01 4.65
C LEU A 22 0.91 -4.54 3.29
N GLY A 23 0.19 -3.72 2.51
CA GLY A 23 -0.28 -4.10 1.17
C GLY A 23 -1.74 -4.56 1.08
N GLY A 24 -2.56 -4.49 2.13
CA GLY A 24 -4.02 -4.73 2.05
C GLY A 24 -4.82 -3.51 1.60
N LEU A 25 -6.04 -3.72 1.09
CA LEU A 25 -7.00 -2.62 0.91
C LEU A 25 -7.36 -2.03 2.27
N LYS A 26 -7.34 -0.71 2.36
CA LYS A 26 -7.73 0.04 3.55
C LYS A 26 -8.64 1.20 3.18
N ASP A 27 -9.68 1.42 3.98
CA ASP A 27 -10.54 2.59 3.82
C ASP A 27 -9.71 3.88 3.89
N VAL A 28 -10.06 4.82 3.02
CA VAL A 28 -9.36 6.09 2.86
C VAL A 28 -10.31 7.26 3.02
N ASP A 29 -9.82 8.33 3.63
CA ASP A 29 -10.55 9.59 3.76
C ASP A 29 -10.80 10.22 2.38
N LEU A 30 -12.05 10.60 2.13
CA LEU A 30 -12.50 11.23 0.89
C LEU A 30 -11.96 12.65 0.72
N ASN A 31 -11.51 13.29 1.80
CA ASN A 31 -10.93 14.63 1.75
C ASN A 31 -9.47 14.64 1.31
N ARG A 32 -8.85 13.48 1.13
CA ARG A 32 -7.49 13.39 0.61
C ARG A 32 -7.44 13.76 -0.88
N ASP A 33 -6.43 14.55 -1.24
CA ASP A 33 -6.22 15.03 -2.61
C ASP A 33 -6.14 13.89 -3.64
N ASP A 34 -5.44 12.80 -3.32
CA ASP A 34 -5.32 11.66 -4.25
C ASP A 34 -6.65 10.96 -4.51
N VAL A 35 -7.51 10.88 -3.50
CA VAL A 35 -8.86 10.31 -3.62
C VAL A 35 -9.78 11.23 -4.42
N GLN A 36 -9.71 12.55 -4.19
CA GLN A 36 -10.48 13.52 -4.97
C GLN A 36 -10.07 13.53 -6.44
N ASN A 37 -8.77 13.47 -6.72
CA ASN A 37 -8.25 13.38 -8.09
C ASN A 37 -8.71 12.09 -8.78
N ALA A 38 -8.66 10.94 -8.08
CA ALA A 38 -9.16 9.68 -8.60
C ALA A 38 -10.68 9.72 -8.88
N LEU A 39 -11.45 10.34 -8.00
CA LEU A 39 -12.90 10.52 -8.17
C LEU A 39 -13.21 11.40 -9.38
N GLN A 40 -12.54 12.56 -9.50
CA GLN A 40 -12.72 13.46 -10.64
C GLN A 40 -12.37 12.78 -11.96
N PHE A 41 -11.26 12.02 -11.98
CA PHE A 41 -10.87 11.23 -13.14
C PHE A 41 -11.97 10.22 -13.51
N ALA A 42 -12.49 9.47 -12.54
CA ALA A 42 -13.52 8.46 -12.79
C ALA A 42 -14.81 9.08 -13.39
N VAL A 43 -15.26 10.22 -12.86
CA VAL A 43 -16.45 10.93 -13.37
C VAL A 43 -16.22 11.48 -14.77
N ALA A 44 -15.03 12.02 -15.03
CA ALA A 44 -14.67 12.50 -16.36
C ALA A 44 -14.65 11.37 -17.40
N GLN A 45 -14.08 10.21 -17.05
CA GLN A 45 -14.09 9.04 -17.93
C GLN A 45 -15.51 8.50 -18.16
N HIS A 46 -16.35 8.47 -17.11
CA HIS A 46 -17.74 8.06 -17.24
C HIS A 46 -18.51 8.96 -18.22
N ASN A 47 -18.44 10.28 -18.03
CA ASN A 47 -19.13 11.22 -18.92
C ASN A 47 -18.60 11.15 -20.36
N LYS A 48 -17.29 10.96 -20.54
CA LYS A 48 -16.68 10.79 -21.87
C LYS A 48 -17.15 9.52 -22.57
N ALA A 49 -17.38 8.44 -21.83
CA ALA A 49 -17.84 7.17 -22.37
C ALA A 49 -19.38 7.12 -22.55
N SER A 50 -20.11 8.07 -21.98
CA SER A 50 -21.56 8.17 -22.09
C SER A 50 -21.98 8.93 -23.35
N ASN A 51 -23.15 8.59 -23.89
CA ASN A 51 -23.82 9.34 -24.97
C ASN A 51 -24.92 10.27 -24.43
N ASP A 52 -24.95 10.50 -23.12
CA ASP A 52 -25.89 11.42 -22.50
C ASP A 52 -25.61 12.86 -22.95
N VAL A 53 -26.67 13.62 -23.19
CA VAL A 53 -26.59 15.04 -23.53
C VAL A 53 -26.19 15.89 -22.32
N TYR A 54 -26.37 15.37 -21.10
CA TYR A 54 -26.02 16.04 -19.86
C TYR A 54 -24.78 15.43 -19.19
N VAL A 55 -24.04 16.29 -18.49
CA VAL A 55 -22.89 15.88 -17.69
C VAL A 55 -23.38 15.38 -16.33
N SER A 56 -23.05 14.13 -16.01
CA SER A 56 -23.35 13.52 -14.72
C SER A 56 -22.33 13.92 -13.65
N GLN A 57 -22.81 14.07 -12.40
CA GLN A 57 -21.99 14.35 -11.23
C GLN A 57 -22.18 13.26 -10.17
N VAL A 58 -21.19 13.09 -9.28
CA VAL A 58 -21.27 12.13 -8.18
C VAL A 58 -22.23 12.63 -7.12
N ALA A 59 -23.29 11.88 -6.88
CA ALA A 59 -24.25 12.17 -5.81
C ALA A 59 -23.71 11.77 -4.42
N LYS A 60 -23.06 10.60 -4.33
CA LYS A 60 -22.51 10.08 -3.07
C LYS A 60 -21.42 9.05 -3.33
N VAL A 61 -20.33 9.13 -2.57
CA VAL A 61 -19.31 8.07 -2.50
C VAL A 61 -19.70 7.09 -1.39
N ILE A 62 -19.82 5.80 -1.71
CA ILE A 62 -20.24 4.77 -0.75
C ILE A 62 -19.04 4.22 0.03
N SER A 63 -17.92 3.99 -0.66
CA SER A 63 -16.65 3.55 -0.08
C SER A 63 -15.52 4.02 -0.98
N ALA A 64 -14.39 4.38 -0.38
CA ALA A 64 -13.13 4.56 -1.06
C ALA A 64 -12.07 3.79 -0.29
N GLN A 65 -11.26 3.01 -1.02
CA GLN A 65 -10.19 2.22 -0.45
C GLN A 65 -8.91 2.48 -1.24
N THR A 66 -7.78 2.41 -0.54
CA THR A 66 -6.45 2.51 -1.14
C THR A 66 -5.60 1.33 -0.71
N GLN A 67 -4.65 0.96 -1.56
CA GLN A 67 -3.63 -0.03 -1.25
C GLN A 67 -2.28 0.68 -1.29
N SER A 68 -1.73 0.93 -0.11
CA SER A 68 -0.35 1.39 0.00
C SER A 68 0.58 0.19 0.06
N GLN A 69 1.40 0.01 -0.96
CA GLN A 69 2.45 -0.99 -0.97
C GLN A 69 3.76 -0.36 -0.50
N GLN A 70 4.41 -0.95 0.51
CA GLN A 70 5.70 -0.45 0.98
C GLN A 70 6.83 -1.34 0.46
N CYS A 71 7.78 -0.74 -0.25
CA CYS A 71 8.95 -1.44 -0.75
C CYS A 71 10.20 -1.16 0.10
N GLN A 72 10.85 -2.22 0.54
CA GLN A 72 12.20 -2.19 1.12
C GLN A 72 13.23 -2.46 0.03
N LEU A 73 14.06 -1.46 -0.23
CA LEU A 73 15.19 -1.55 -1.14
C LEU A 73 16.49 -1.59 -0.33
N LYS A 74 17.29 -2.64 -0.54
CA LYS A 74 18.69 -2.68 -0.05
C LYS A 74 19.59 -2.50 -1.25
N VAL A 75 20.38 -1.42 -1.24
CA VAL A 75 21.29 -1.08 -2.32
C VAL A 75 22.73 -1.25 -1.84
N TRP A 76 23.60 -1.77 -2.71
CA TRP A 76 25.04 -1.81 -2.50
C TRP A 76 25.73 -0.92 -3.52
N SER A 77 26.65 -0.09 -3.04
CA SER A 77 27.44 0.83 -3.87
C SER A 77 28.92 0.49 -3.74
N GLN A 78 29.60 0.44 -4.88
CA GLN A 78 31.04 0.26 -5.00
C GLN A 78 31.62 1.43 -5.80
N PRO A 79 32.11 2.48 -5.11
CA PRO A 79 32.52 3.72 -5.77
C PRO A 79 33.71 3.56 -6.72
N TRP A 80 34.70 2.73 -6.37
CA TRP A 80 35.93 2.56 -7.17
C TRP A 80 35.72 1.83 -8.50
N THR A 81 34.53 1.25 -8.71
CA THR A 81 34.09 0.67 -9.98
C THR A 81 32.86 1.37 -10.54
N ASN A 82 32.44 2.49 -9.93
CA ASN A 82 31.21 3.22 -10.25
C ASN A 82 29.96 2.32 -10.37
N THR A 83 29.85 1.32 -9.48
CA THR A 83 28.81 0.30 -9.55
C THR A 83 27.78 0.49 -8.44
N ILE A 84 26.49 0.47 -8.79
CA ILE A 84 25.38 0.45 -7.84
C ILE A 84 24.49 -0.74 -8.19
N LYS A 85 24.15 -1.58 -7.21
CA LYS A 85 23.31 -2.77 -7.38
C LYS A 85 22.21 -2.80 -6.32
N VAL A 86 21.00 -3.13 -6.75
CA VAL A 86 19.92 -3.49 -5.82
C VAL A 86 20.17 -4.93 -5.36
N VAL A 87 20.41 -5.10 -4.07
CA VAL A 87 20.70 -6.39 -3.43
C VAL A 87 19.43 -7.03 -2.86
N LYS A 88 18.45 -6.21 -2.49
CA LYS A 88 17.13 -6.68 -2.07
C LYS A 88 16.07 -5.72 -2.58
N ASN A 89 15.00 -6.26 -3.14
CA ASN A 89 13.80 -5.53 -3.50
C ASN A 89 12.60 -6.33 -3.01
N THR A 90 12.02 -5.92 -1.90
CA THR A 90 10.89 -6.60 -1.29
C THR A 90 9.78 -5.59 -1.07
N CYS A 91 8.67 -5.77 -1.76
CA CYS A 91 7.46 -4.99 -1.55
C CYS A 91 6.45 -5.83 -0.78
N LEU A 92 5.81 -5.22 0.22
CA LEU A 92 4.69 -5.77 0.99
C LEU A 92 3.43 -5.07 0.53
#